data_AF-A0A382Y951-F1
#
_entry.id   AF-A0A382Y951-F1
#
_cell.length_a   1.000
_cell.length_b   1.000
_cell.length_c   1.000
_cell.angle_alpha   90.00
_cell.angle_beta   90.00
_cell.angle_gamma   90.00
#
_symmetry.space_group_name_H-M   'P 1'
#
loop_
_entity.id
_entity.type
_entity.pdbx_description
1 polymer ?
#
loop_
_entity_poly.entity_id
_entity_poly.type
_entity_poly.pdbx_seq_one_letter_code
_entity_poly.pdbx_strand_id
1 'polypeptide(L)' 'MAKITIDEKDYDVDDLSDEAKAQVISLNFVDAQLNQLQLKAAAMQTARNAYATALKSLLGEDEDSEVEMSEDD' A
#
# COMPACT_ATOMS: atom_id res chain seq x y z
N MET A 1 -22.93 -19.43 -17.76
CA MET A 1 -21.88 -18.57 -18.33
C MET A 1 -21.48 -17.55 -17.30
N ALA A 2 -20.80 -18.04 -16.26
CA ALA A 2 -20.03 -17.19 -15.38
C ALA A 2 -18.82 -16.70 -16.17
N LYS A 3 -18.53 -15.41 -16.16
CA LYS A 3 -17.36 -14.85 -16.85
C LYS A 3 -16.31 -14.45 -15.83
N ILE A 4 -15.05 -14.72 -16.15
CA ILE A 4 -13.90 -14.22 -15.40
C ILE A 4 -13.04 -13.35 -16.32
N THR A 5 -12.50 -12.28 -15.77
CA THR A 5 -11.57 -11.40 -16.48
C THR A 5 -10.17 -11.69 -15.98
N ILE A 6 -9.25 -12.04 -16.88
CA ILE A 6 -7.82 -12.27 -16.61
C ILE A 6 -7.05 -11.41 -17.62
N ASP A 7 -6.12 -10.57 -17.15
CA ASP A 7 -5.30 -9.70 -18.01
C ASP A 7 -6.12 -8.91 -19.05
N GLU A 8 -7.23 -8.30 -18.60
CA GLU A 8 -8.15 -7.51 -19.43
C GLU A 8 -8.89 -8.30 -20.53
N LYS A 9 -8.83 -9.64 -20.49
CA LYS A 9 -9.60 -10.52 -21.36
C LYS A 9 -10.68 -11.26 -20.58
N ASP A 10 -11.88 -11.26 -21.15
CA ASP A 10 -13.00 -12.03 -20.61
C ASP A 10 -12.95 -13.48 -21.12
N TYR A 11 -13.10 -14.41 -20.19
CA TYR A 11 -13.20 -15.84 -20.44
C TYR A 11 -14.53 -16.34 -19.90
N ASP A 12 -15.21 -17.19 -20.67
CA ASP A 12 -16.32 -17.96 -20.14
C ASP A 12 -15.75 -19.10 -19.28
N VAL A 13 -16.18 -19.17 -18.03
CA VAL A 13 -15.74 -20.22 -17.09
C VAL A 13 -16.19 -21.60 -17.59
N ASP A 14 -17.30 -21.66 -18.31
CA ASP A 14 -17.81 -22.90 -18.87
C ASP A 14 -16.90 -23.45 -20.00
N ASP A 15 -16.09 -22.60 -20.64
CA ASP A 15 -15.15 -22.95 -21.71
C ASP A 15 -13.73 -23.30 -21.21
N LEU A 16 -13.45 -23.12 -19.91
CA LEU A 16 -12.13 -23.38 -19.33
C LEU A 16 -11.97 -24.84 -18.89
N SER A 17 -10.77 -25.40 -19.12
CA SER A 17 -10.39 -26.70 -18.55
C SER A 17 -10.33 -26.65 -17.01
N ASP A 18 -10.40 -27.81 -16.37
CA ASP A 18 -10.33 -27.90 -14.91
C ASP A 18 -8.97 -27.41 -14.37
N GLU A 19 -7.89 -27.65 -15.11
CA GLU A 19 -6.55 -27.13 -14.80
C GLU A 19 -6.50 -25.61 -14.89
N ALA A 20 -7.13 -25.02 -15.92
CA ALA A 20 -7.19 -23.57 -16.07
C ALA A 20 -7.97 -22.91 -14.92
N LYS A 21 -9.10 -23.51 -14.51
CA LYS A 21 -9.88 -23.06 -13.35
C LYS A 21 -9.05 -23.14 -12.06
N ALA A 22 -8.28 -24.20 -11.85
CA ALA A 22 -7.40 -24.34 -10.69
C ALA A 22 -6.31 -23.25 -10.65
N GLN A 23 -5.75 -22.90 -11.82
CA GLN A 23 -4.77 -21.83 -11.91
C GLN A 23 -5.38 -20.46 -11.63
N VAL A 24 -6.61 -20.19 -12.08
CA VAL A 24 -7.34 -18.95 -11.76
C VAL A 24 -7.55 -18.79 -10.25
N ILE A 25 -7.92 -19.86 -9.56
CA ILE A 25 -8.07 -19.84 -8.10
C ILE A 25 -6.74 -19.51 -7.43
N SER A 26 -5.65 -20.13 -7.92
CA SER A 26 -4.30 -19.88 -7.41
C SER A 26 -3.85 -18.43 -7.64
N LEU A 27 -4.14 -17.86 -8.81
CA LEU A 27 -3.85 -16.45 -9.13
C LEU A 27 -4.60 -15.51 -8.20
N ASN A 28 -5.92 -15.67 -8.07
CA ASN A 28 -6.74 -14.84 -7.18
C ASN A 28 -6.25 -14.90 -5.72
N PHE A 29 -5.82 -16.08 -5.26
CA PHE A 29 -5.22 -16.22 -3.94
C PHE A 29 -3.93 -15.41 -3.81
N VAL A 30 -3.00 -15.53 -4.76
CA VAL A 30 -1.74 -14.78 -4.74
C VAL A 30 -1.99 -13.27 -4.80
N ASP A 31 -2.91 -12.82 -5.65
CA ASP A 31 -3.25 -11.40 -5.77
C ASP A 31 -3.82 -10.82 -4.47
N ALA A 32 -4.69 -11.57 -3.78
CA ALA A 32 -5.19 -11.18 -2.47
C ALA A 32 -4.05 -11.04 -1.44
N GLN A 33 -3.08 -11.97 -1.46
CA GLN A 33 -1.92 -11.91 -0.57
C GLN A 33 -0.99 -10.74 -0.89
N LEU A 34 -0.79 -10.42 -2.18
CA LEU A 34 -0.03 -9.25 -2.62
C LEU A 34 -0.70 -7.95 -2.16
N ASN A 35 -2.02 -7.84 -2.31
CA ASN A 35 -2.77 -6.68 -1.82
C ASN A 35 -2.62 -6.51 -0.30
N GLN A 36 -2.75 -7.59 0.47
CA GLN A 36 -2.52 -7.55 1.93
C GLN A 36 -1.11 -7.09 2.27
N LEU A 37 -0.09 -7.51 1.52
CA LEU A 37 1.29 -7.09 1.73
C LEU A 37 1.46 -5.59 1.45
N GLN A 38 0.84 -5.08 0.39
CA GLN A 38 0.84 -3.64 0.07
C GLN A 38 0.19 -2.81 1.19
N LEU A 39 -0.93 -3.27 1.75
CA LEU A 39 -1.59 -2.60 2.88
C LEU A 39 -0.66 -2.56 4.11
N LYS A 40 0.03 -3.66 4.42
CA LYS A 40 1.02 -3.71 5.50
C LYS A 40 2.18 -2.76 5.23
N ALA A 41 2.68 -2.72 3.99
CA ALA A 41 3.76 -1.82 3.61
C ALA A 41 3.35 -0.34 3.77
N ALA A 42 2.13 0.02 3.37
CA ALA A 42 1.59 1.37 3.56
C ALA A 42 1.51 1.75 5.05
N ALA A 43 1.02 0.85 5.91
CA ALA A 43 1.00 1.07 7.36
C ALA A 43 2.40 1.29 7.94
N MET A 44 3.38 0.49 7.50
CA MET A 44 4.77 0.64 7.94
C MET A 44 5.39 1.95 7.45
N GLN A 45 5.07 2.39 6.24
CA GLN A 45 5.53 3.67 5.71
C GLN A 45 4.98 4.85 6.54
N THR A 46 3.71 4.80 6.93
CA THR A 46 3.11 5.79 7.84
C THR A 46 3.84 5.82 9.18
N ALA A 47 4.09 4.66 9.80
CA ALA A 47 4.83 4.58 11.06
C ALA A 47 6.26 5.13 10.93
N ARG A 48 6.97 4.77 9.85
CA ARG A 48 8.30 5.30 9.55
C ARG A 48 8.29 6.83 9.48
N ASN A 49 7.32 7.42 8.78
CA ASN A 49 7.23 8.87 8.62
C ASN A 49 6.95 9.56 9.96
N ALA A 50 6.09 8.98 10.81
CA ALA A 50 5.85 9.47 12.15
C ALA A 50 7.12 9.46 13.01
N TYR A 51 7.89 8.36 12.98
CA TYR A 51 9.16 8.28 13.71
C TYR A 51 10.22 9.23 13.18
N ALA A 52 10.31 9.41 11.86
CA ALA A 52 11.22 10.38 11.27
C ALA A 52 10.87 11.82 11.70
N THR A 53 9.58 12.16 11.76
CA THR A 53 9.11 13.48 12.21
C THR A 53 9.44 13.68 13.70
N ALA A 54 9.14 12.70 14.54
CA ALA A 54 9.47 12.75 15.97
C ALA A 54 10.98 12.90 16.20
N LEU A 55 11.81 12.21 15.41
CA LEU A 55 13.26 12.32 15.48
C LEU A 55 13.74 13.73 15.12
N LYS A 56 13.22 14.35 14.05
CA LYS A 56 13.59 15.72 13.66
C LYS A 56 13.32 16.72 14.78
N SER A 57 12.16 16.63 15.42
CA SER A 57 11.82 17.50 16.54
C SER A 57 12.76 17.31 17.74
N LEU A 58 13.15 16.07 18.05
CA LEU A 58 14.15 15.78 19.09
C LEU A 58 15.56 16.30 18.75
N LEU A 59 15.89 16.41 17.47
CA LEU A 59 17.17 16.96 17.00
C LEU A 59 17.17 18.49 16.92
N GLY A 60 16.05 19.14 17.21
CA GLY A 60 15.92 20.60 17.10
C GLY A 60 15.90 21.08 15.65
N GLU A 61 15.60 20.20 14.70
CA GLU A 61 15.47 20.53 13.26
C GLU A 61 14.05 20.99 12.90
N ASP A 62 13.24 21.39 13.88
CA ASP A 62 11.95 22.03 13.61
C ASP A 62 12.26 23.41 12.99
N GLU A 63 11.79 23.61 11.74
CA GLU A 63 11.97 24.85 10.95
C GLU A 63 11.37 26.12 11.60
N ASP A 64 10.81 26.00 12.81
CA ASP A 64 10.22 27.10 13.60
C ASP A 64 11.11 27.57 14.77
N SER A 65 12.37 27.15 14.87
CA SER A 65 13.29 27.65 15.90
C SER A 65 13.90 29.04 15.62
N GLU A 66 13.56 29.68 14.50
CA GLU A 66 13.89 31.10 14.23
C GLU A 66 12.64 32.01 14.30
N VAL A 67 12.15 32.27 15.52
CA VAL A 67 11.52 33.57 15.86
C VAL A 67 11.96 34.00 17.26
N GLU A 68 13.27 34.22 17.43
CA GLU A 68 13.75 35.22 18.39
C GLU A 68 14.26 36.42 17.61
N MET A 69 13.37 37.37 17.25
CA MET A 69 13.75 38.77 17.10
C MET A 69 12.58 39.68 17.48
N SER A 70 12.68 40.19 18.71
CA SER A 70 12.36 41.56 19.15
C SER A 70 11.03 42.18 18.74
N GLU A 71 10.16 42.44 19.73
CA GLU A 71 9.46 43.72 19.86
C GLU A 71 8.84 43.84 21.28
N ASP A 72 8.85 45.06 21.79
CA ASP A 72 8.25 45.58 23.04
C ASP A 72 9.11 45.58 24.33
N ASP A 73 10.08 46.50 24.36
CA ASP A 73 10.16 47.62 25.34
C ASP A 73 11.06 48.76 24.83
#